data_AF-A0A3D0T7Z3-F1
#
_entry.id   AF-A0A3D0T7Z3-F1
#
_cell.length_a   1.000
_cell.length_b   1.000
_cell.length_c   1.000
_cell.angle_alpha   90.00
_cell.angle_beta   90.00
_cell.angle_gamma   90.00
#
_symmetry.space_group_name_H-M   'P 1'
#
loop_
_entity.id
_entity.type
_entity.pdbx_description
1 polymer ?
#
loop_
_entity_poly.entity_id
_entity_poly.type
_entity_poly.pdbx_seq_one_letter_code
_entity_poly.pdbx_strand_id
1 'polypeptide(L)'
;MLTNKGQTLIEVIVVAMVGILVVTALTFAVIFSLRNASFAKNQSQATKLAQEGIERVRGLRDRNGAVDYIRADGSHTGNFNDLWVISFSCPANCHFYFNGTTLTGGTSSNSEPITLNFQRQILIEDQAADQKKVTALVRWSDFAGSHESRLTTILRKL
;
A
#
# COMPACT_ATOMS: atom_id res chain seq x y z
N MET A 1 19.02 -67.23 -3.10
CA MET A 1 19.89 -66.64 -2.06
C MET A 1 20.17 -65.20 -2.46
N LEU A 2 19.60 -64.26 -1.70
CA LEU A 2 19.70 -62.82 -1.96
C LEU A 2 21.17 -62.39 -1.84
N THR A 3 21.78 -62.07 -2.97
CA THR A 3 23.16 -61.59 -3.02
C THR A 3 23.19 -60.15 -2.49
N ASN A 4 23.40 -60.00 -1.18
CA ASN A 4 23.72 -58.71 -0.56
C ASN A 4 25.11 -58.29 -1.02
N LYS A 5 25.19 -57.67 -2.21
CA LYS A 5 26.40 -56.99 -2.67
C LYS A 5 26.62 -55.81 -1.73
N GLY A 6 27.76 -55.79 -1.06
CA GLY A 6 28.12 -54.74 -0.11
C GLY A 6 27.93 -53.36 -0.73
N GLN A 7 27.09 -52.54 -0.11
CA GLN A 7 26.88 -51.15 -0.48
C GLN A 7 28.25 -50.46 -0.51
N THR A 8 28.62 -49.91 -1.66
CA THR A 8 29.94 -49.30 -1.82
C THR A 8 29.95 -47.93 -1.12
N LEU A 9 31.04 -47.57 -0.45
CA LEU A 9 31.16 -46.27 0.24
C LEU A 9 30.89 -45.09 -0.72
N ILE A 10 31.25 -45.25 -2.00
CA ILE A 10 30.98 -44.25 -3.05
C ILE A 10 29.48 -44.09 -3.34
N GLU A 11 28.69 -45.16 -3.29
CA GLU A 11 27.24 -45.10 -3.49
C GLU A 11 26.53 -44.31 -2.38
N VAL A 12 26.96 -44.49 -1.12
CA VAL A 12 26.45 -43.71 0.02
C VAL A 12 26.76 -42.22 -0.15
N ILE A 13 27.96 -41.88 -0.62
CA ILE A 13 28.37 -40.49 -0.87
C ILE A 13 27.54 -39.88 -2.00
N VAL A 14 27.34 -40.61 -3.11
CA VAL A 14 26.53 -40.14 -4.24
C VAL A 14 25.08 -39.90 -3.80
N VAL A 15 24.49 -40.83 -3.04
CA VAL A 15 23.13 -40.68 -2.50
C VAL A 15 23.06 -39.48 -1.55
N ALA A 16 24.05 -39.27 -0.70
CA ALA A 16 24.11 -38.11 0.18
C ALA A 16 24.19 -36.79 -0.61
N MET A 17 25.03 -36.74 -1.66
CA MET A 17 25.16 -35.57 -2.53
C MET A 17 23.85 -35.24 -3.25
N VAL A 18 23.18 -36.24 -3.83
CA VAL A 18 21.87 -36.07 -4.46
C VAL A 18 20.83 -35.63 -3.43
N GLY A 19 20.84 -36.22 -2.23
CA GLY A 19 19.95 -35.84 -1.14
C GLY A 19 20.09 -34.37 -0.76
N ILE A 20 21.31 -33.86 -0.63
CA ILE A 20 21.58 -32.45 -0.34
C ILE A 20 21.07 -31.54 -1.47
N LEU A 21 21.29 -31.93 -2.73
CA LEU A 21 20.79 -31.16 -3.88
C LEU A 21 19.26 -31.08 -3.90
N VAL A 22 18.56 -32.18 -3.60
CA VAL A 22 17.09 -32.19 -3.55
C VAL A 22 16.57 -31.32 -2.42
N VAL A 23 17.14 -31.45 -1.21
CA VAL A 23 16.71 -30.64 -0.05
C VAL A 23 16.93 -29.16 -0.31
N THR A 24 18.08 -28.77 -0.86
CA THR A 24 18.38 -27.36 -1.18
C THR A 24 17.44 -26.82 -2.26
N ALA A 25 17.17 -27.58 -3.32
CA ALA A 25 16.20 -27.18 -4.34
C ALA A 25 14.80 -26.93 -3.76
N LEU A 26 14.34 -27.81 -2.87
CA LEU A 26 13.03 -27.68 -2.22
C LEU A 26 12.99 -26.47 -1.28
N THR A 27 14.03 -26.21 -0.49
CA THR A 27 14.05 -25.06 0.41
C THR A 27 14.02 -23.74 -0.36
N PHE A 28 14.75 -23.63 -1.47
CA PHE A 28 14.67 -22.45 -2.34
C PHE A 28 13.26 -22.26 -2.93
N ALA A 29 12.64 -23.34 -3.43
CA ALA A 29 11.29 -23.27 -3.96
C ALA A 29 10.27 -22.82 -2.89
N VAL A 30 10.39 -23.32 -1.66
CA VAL A 30 9.53 -22.92 -0.54
C VAL A 30 9.74 -21.45 -0.18
N ILE A 31 10.99 -21.00 -0.05
CA ILE A 31 11.28 -19.58 0.25
C ILE A 31 10.70 -18.66 -0.82
N PHE A 32 10.85 -19.02 -2.10
CA PHE A 32 10.28 -18.26 -3.21
C PHE A 32 8.75 -18.20 -3.14
N SER A 33 8.11 -19.34 -2.91
CA SER A 33 6.65 -19.42 -2.75
C SER A 33 6.14 -18.57 -1.58
N LEU A 34 6.82 -18.63 -0.42
CA LEU A 34 6.48 -17.84 0.76
C LEU A 34 6.61 -16.34 0.52
N ARG A 35 7.65 -15.89 -0.19
CA ARG A 35 7.83 -14.47 -0.56
C ARG A 35 6.67 -13.99 -1.43
N ASN A 36 6.28 -14.77 -2.44
CA ASN A 36 5.16 -14.44 -3.31
C ASN A 36 3.83 -14.40 -2.55
N ALA A 37 3.58 -15.38 -1.67
CA ALA A 37 2.39 -15.41 -0.83
C ALA A 37 2.32 -14.21 0.13
N SER A 38 3.46 -13.83 0.72
CA SER A 38 3.57 -12.64 1.58
C SER A 38 3.28 -11.36 0.81
N PHE A 39 3.88 -11.19 -0.38
CA PHE A 39 3.62 -10.05 -1.24
C PHE A 39 2.14 -9.95 -1.62
N ALA A 40 1.53 -11.04 -2.10
CA ALA A 40 0.12 -11.08 -2.47
C ALA A 40 -0.81 -10.74 -1.29
N LYS A 41 -0.48 -11.24 -0.09
CA LYS A 41 -1.21 -10.90 1.15
C LYS A 41 -1.12 -9.40 1.45
N ASN A 42 0.09 -8.84 1.42
CA ASN A 42 0.31 -7.41 1.70
C ASN A 42 -0.37 -6.52 0.65
N GLN A 43 -0.30 -6.89 -0.63
CA GLN A 43 -1.00 -6.20 -1.71
C GLN A 43 -2.52 -6.20 -1.50
N SER A 44 -3.10 -7.34 -1.12
CA SER A 44 -4.53 -7.46 -0.83
C SER A 44 -4.92 -6.57 0.35
N GLN A 45 -4.12 -6.57 1.42
CA GLN A 45 -4.33 -5.71 2.58
C GLN A 45 -4.21 -4.23 2.23
N ALA A 46 -3.18 -3.83 1.48
CA ALA A 46 -2.98 -2.46 1.03
C ALA A 46 -4.16 -1.96 0.18
N THR A 47 -4.70 -2.82 -0.68
CA THR A 47 -5.89 -2.51 -1.49
C THR A 47 -7.11 -2.25 -0.61
N LYS A 48 -7.34 -3.08 0.42
CA LYS A 48 -8.44 -2.88 1.39
C LYS A 48 -8.27 -1.58 2.19
N LEU A 49 -7.05 -1.27 2.61
CA LEU A 49 -6.75 -0.02 3.32
C LEU A 49 -6.92 1.22 2.42
N ALA A 50 -6.63 1.09 1.13
CA ALA A 50 -6.88 2.12 0.14
C ALA A 50 -8.39 2.32 -0.08
N GLN A 51 -9.17 1.23 -0.15
CA GLN A 51 -10.64 1.29 -0.19
C GLN A 51 -11.22 1.99 1.03
N GLU A 52 -10.77 1.62 2.24
CA GLU A 52 -11.17 2.30 3.47
C GLU A 52 -10.84 3.80 3.43
N GLY A 53 -9.64 4.17 2.94
CA GLY A 53 -9.25 5.56 2.76
C GLY A 53 -10.21 6.32 1.85
N ILE A 54 -10.57 5.74 0.71
CA ILE A 54 -11.55 6.33 -0.20
C ILE A 54 -12.92 6.48 0.47
N GLU A 55 -13.41 5.46 1.19
CA GLU A 55 -14.71 5.56 1.88
C GLU A 55 -14.69 6.61 2.99
N ARG A 56 -13.56 6.78 3.69
CA ARG A 56 -13.40 7.88 4.66
C ARG A 56 -13.49 9.24 3.99
N VAL A 57 -12.82 9.44 2.84
CA VAL A 57 -12.91 10.70 2.09
C VAL A 57 -14.35 10.93 1.58
N ARG A 58 -15.03 9.90 1.09
CA ARG A 58 -16.46 10.00 0.71
C ARG A 58 -17.34 10.38 1.89
N GLY A 59 -17.12 9.75 3.05
CA GLY A 59 -17.83 10.10 4.28
C GLY A 59 -17.60 11.54 4.72
N LEU A 60 -16.39 12.07 4.56
CA LEU A 60 -16.10 13.49 4.81
C LEU A 60 -16.80 14.40 3.80
N ARG A 61 -16.82 14.05 2.50
CA ARG A 61 -17.59 14.79 1.50
C ARG A 61 -19.07 14.84 1.87
N ASP A 62 -19.66 13.69 2.13
CA ASP A 62 -21.11 13.54 2.33
C ASP A 62 -21.61 14.24 3.60
N ARG A 63 -20.75 14.34 4.62
CA ARG A 63 -21.07 14.98 5.90
C ARG A 63 -20.52 16.39 6.03
N ASN A 64 -19.90 16.93 4.97
CA ASN A 64 -19.10 18.16 5.04
C ASN A 64 -18.14 18.15 6.24
N GLY A 65 -17.44 17.04 6.43
CA GLY A 65 -16.60 16.77 7.60
C GLY A 65 -15.34 17.64 7.66
N ALA A 66 -14.65 17.54 8.80
CA ALA A 66 -13.49 18.37 9.12
C ALA A 66 -12.34 18.15 8.13
N VAL A 67 -11.83 19.26 7.62
CA VAL A 67 -10.59 19.35 6.85
C VAL A 67 -9.71 20.38 7.53
N ASP A 68 -8.41 20.17 7.47
CA ASP A 68 -7.43 21.17 7.86
C ASP A 68 -6.46 21.36 6.69
N TYR A 69 -6.69 22.39 5.88
CA TYR A 69 -5.83 22.73 4.76
C TYR A 69 -5.49 24.21 4.80
N ILE A 70 -4.18 24.50 4.81
CA ILE A 70 -3.64 25.87 4.82
C ILE A 70 -3.35 26.29 3.38
N ARG A 71 -4.01 27.35 2.94
CA ARG A 71 -3.76 27.95 1.62
C ARG A 71 -2.48 28.78 1.63
N ALA A 72 -1.97 29.11 0.45
CA ALA A 72 -0.76 29.93 0.30
C ALA A 72 -0.89 31.34 0.91
N ASP A 73 -2.12 31.85 1.02
CA ASP A 73 -2.43 33.13 1.68
C ASP A 73 -2.54 33.04 3.21
N GLY A 74 -2.30 31.86 3.79
CA GLY A 74 -2.44 31.59 5.22
C GLY A 74 -3.88 31.34 5.69
N SER A 75 -4.87 31.34 4.79
CA SER A 75 -6.25 31.00 5.16
C SER A 75 -6.42 29.51 5.42
N HIS A 76 -7.20 29.18 6.44
CA HIS A 76 -7.51 27.80 6.82
C HIS A 76 -8.86 27.38 6.24
N THR A 77 -8.88 26.18 5.67
CA THR A 77 -10.09 25.45 5.29
C THR A 77 -10.50 24.55 6.44
N GLY A 78 -11.75 24.67 6.90
CA GLY A 78 -12.25 23.92 8.05
C GLY A 78 -13.12 22.71 7.69
N ASN A 79 -13.73 22.70 6.50
CA ASN A 79 -14.65 21.65 6.08
C ASN A 79 -14.40 21.18 4.64
N PHE A 80 -14.91 19.99 4.30
CA PHE A 80 -14.71 19.38 2.99
C PHE A 80 -15.26 20.21 1.83
N ASN A 81 -16.38 20.92 2.01
CA ASN A 81 -17.00 21.71 0.94
C ASN A 81 -16.11 22.89 0.50
N ASP A 82 -15.29 23.41 1.41
CA ASP A 82 -14.36 24.51 1.11
C ASP A 82 -13.24 24.06 0.16
N LEU A 83 -13.02 22.74 0.01
CA LEU A 83 -12.05 22.21 -0.95
C LEU A 83 -12.49 22.43 -2.41
N TRP A 84 -13.78 22.61 -2.69
CA TRP A 84 -14.30 22.78 -4.06
C TRP A 84 -13.87 24.06 -4.74
N VAL A 85 -13.55 25.11 -3.96
CA VAL A 85 -13.05 26.39 -4.50
C VAL A 85 -11.52 26.45 -4.57
N ILE A 86 -10.84 25.38 -4.14
CA ILE A 86 -9.38 25.29 -4.13
C ILE A 86 -8.94 24.42 -5.30
N SER A 87 -7.92 24.90 -6.00
CA SER A 87 -7.30 24.16 -7.09
C SER A 87 -6.14 23.28 -6.60
N PHE A 88 -6.17 22.02 -6.99
CA PHE A 88 -5.14 21.02 -6.64
C PHE A 88 -4.54 20.38 -7.89
N SER A 89 -3.21 20.34 -7.98
CA SER A 89 -2.51 19.70 -9.10
C SER A 89 -1.28 18.92 -8.65
N CYS A 90 -1.33 17.59 -8.64
CA CYS A 90 -0.16 16.80 -8.27
C CYS A 90 1.01 16.97 -9.27
N PRO A 91 2.28 17.01 -8.78
CA PRO A 91 2.71 16.77 -7.40
C PRO A 91 2.66 18.00 -6.47
N ALA A 92 2.20 19.15 -6.95
CA ALA A 92 2.02 20.33 -6.11
C ALA A 92 0.74 20.20 -5.26
N ASN A 93 0.79 20.68 -4.01
CA ASN A 93 -0.36 20.97 -3.12
C ASN A 93 -1.54 19.96 -3.05
N CYS A 94 -1.34 18.70 -3.44
CA CYS A 94 -2.39 17.70 -3.57
C CYS A 94 -2.32 16.62 -2.49
N HIS A 95 -1.36 16.71 -1.58
CA HIS A 95 -1.09 15.69 -0.58
C HIS A 95 -1.91 15.92 0.68
N PHE A 96 -2.59 14.87 1.13
CA PHE A 96 -3.38 14.85 2.34
C PHE A 96 -3.12 13.56 3.12
N TYR A 97 -3.38 13.61 4.42
CA TYR A 97 -3.34 12.46 5.31
C TYR A 97 -4.43 12.61 6.37
N PHE A 98 -4.83 11.51 6.99
CA PHE A 98 -5.77 11.60 8.10
C PHE A 98 -5.01 11.81 9.40
N ASN A 99 -5.45 12.79 10.18
CA ASN A 99 -5.05 12.99 11.56
C ASN A 99 -6.31 12.83 12.44
N GLY A 100 -6.46 11.64 13.03
CA GLY A 100 -7.72 11.26 13.69
C GLY A 100 -8.87 11.23 12.68
N THR A 101 -9.89 12.05 12.90
CA THR A 101 -11.07 12.17 12.01
C THR A 101 -10.94 13.28 10.97
N THR A 102 -9.89 14.10 11.03
CA THR A 102 -9.68 15.24 10.13
C THR A 102 -8.81 14.85 8.95
N LEU A 103 -9.19 15.30 7.75
CA LEU A 103 -8.32 15.21 6.58
C LEU A 103 -7.42 16.45 6.55
N THR A 104 -6.12 16.24 6.73
CA THR A 104 -5.14 17.32 6.86
C THR A 104 -4.30 17.42 5.60
N GLY A 105 -4.13 18.64 5.09
CA GLY A 105 -3.21 18.97 4.01
C GLY A 105 -1.76 18.80 4.45
N GLY A 106 -0.91 18.36 3.54
CA GLY A 106 0.50 18.16 3.81
C GLY A 106 1.33 18.16 2.54
N THR A 107 2.46 17.48 2.63
CA THR A 107 3.44 17.32 1.55
C THR A 107 3.58 15.84 1.18
N SER A 108 4.42 15.55 0.20
CA SER A 108 4.69 14.18 -0.26
C SER A 108 5.24 13.25 0.83
N SER A 109 5.85 13.79 1.88
CA SER A 109 6.37 13.03 3.03
C SER A 109 5.34 12.77 4.13
N ASN A 110 4.22 13.50 4.14
CA ASN A 110 3.20 13.32 5.17
C ASN A 110 2.28 12.15 4.82
N SER A 111 2.11 11.24 5.78
CA SER A 111 1.24 10.08 5.66
C SER A 111 0.66 9.69 7.02
N GLU A 112 -0.50 9.05 7.01
CA GLU A 112 -1.12 8.43 8.17
C GLU A 112 -0.51 7.03 8.39
N PRO A 113 0.10 6.74 9.55
CA PRO A 113 0.46 5.37 9.90
C PRO A 113 -0.82 4.59 10.24
N ILE A 114 -1.11 3.52 9.49
CA ILE A 114 -2.26 2.65 9.76
C ILE A 114 -1.84 1.51 10.70
N THR A 115 -0.70 0.89 10.38
CA THR A 115 -0.07 -0.17 11.19
C THR A 115 1.44 0.00 11.14
N LEU A 116 2.19 -0.88 11.81
CA LEU A 116 3.66 -0.86 11.80
C LEU A 116 4.28 -0.79 10.38
N ASN A 117 3.66 -1.43 9.40
CA ASN A 117 4.23 -1.57 8.05
C ASN A 117 3.44 -0.85 6.95
N PHE A 118 2.25 -0.32 7.25
CA PHE A 118 1.39 0.33 6.25
C PHE A 118 1.20 1.80 6.58
N GLN A 119 1.50 2.64 5.59
CA GLN A 119 1.24 4.07 5.62
C GLN A 119 0.28 4.45 4.50
N ARG A 120 -0.61 5.40 4.76
CA ARG A 120 -1.59 5.89 3.79
C ARG A 120 -1.47 7.38 3.56
N GLN A 121 -1.61 7.77 2.30
CA GLN A 121 -1.68 9.14 1.85
C GLN A 121 -2.87 9.27 0.91
N ILE A 122 -3.56 10.39 0.97
CA ILE A 122 -4.64 10.73 0.05
C ILE A 122 -4.11 11.81 -0.89
N LEU A 123 -4.34 11.64 -2.18
CA LEU A 123 -4.06 12.66 -3.17
C LEU A 123 -5.38 13.18 -3.72
N ILE A 124 -5.56 14.50 -3.75
CA ILE A 124 -6.74 15.14 -4.32
C ILE A 124 -6.27 16.03 -5.47
N GLU A 125 -6.78 15.79 -6.67
CA GLU A 125 -6.49 16.53 -7.89
C GLU A 125 -7.80 17.04 -8.49
N ASP A 126 -7.78 18.19 -9.17
CA ASP A 126 -8.94 18.61 -9.97
C ASP A 126 -9.06 17.77 -11.23
N GLN A 127 -10.28 17.37 -11.57
CA GLN A 127 -10.60 16.60 -12.78
C GLN A 127 -11.49 17.42 -13.72
N ALA A 128 -12.48 18.13 -13.17
CA ALA A 128 -13.38 19.05 -13.86
C ALA A 128 -13.94 20.06 -12.85
N ALA A 129 -14.74 21.04 -13.30
CA ALA A 129 -15.27 22.12 -12.45
C ALA A 129 -15.93 21.62 -11.14
N ASP A 130 -16.71 20.54 -11.22
CA ASP A 130 -17.40 19.93 -10.06
C ASP A 130 -16.90 18.51 -9.76
N GLN A 131 -15.67 18.18 -10.18
CA GLN A 131 -15.09 16.85 -9.99
C GLN A 131 -13.67 16.91 -9.47
N LYS A 132 -13.42 16.16 -8.40
CA LYS A 132 -12.08 15.94 -7.85
C LYS A 132 -11.72 14.47 -7.96
N LYS A 133 -10.55 14.20 -8.51
CA LYS A 133 -9.93 12.88 -8.55
C LYS A 133 -9.25 12.65 -7.21
N VAL A 134 -9.68 11.61 -6.51
CA VAL A 134 -9.12 11.22 -5.21
C VAL A 134 -8.41 9.90 -5.36
N THR A 135 -7.13 9.87 -4.99
CA THR A 135 -6.30 8.67 -5.00
C THR A 135 -5.88 8.33 -3.58
N ALA A 136 -6.28 7.17 -3.08
CA ALA A 136 -5.72 6.60 -1.87
C ALA A 136 -4.47 5.79 -2.23
N LEU A 137 -3.35 6.19 -1.64
CA LEU A 137 -2.04 5.58 -1.84
C LEU A 137 -1.59 4.94 -0.53
N VAL A 138 -1.45 3.62 -0.54
CA VAL A 138 -0.97 2.85 0.60
C VAL A 138 0.41 2.29 0.27
N ARG A 139 1.39 2.55 1.12
CA ARG A 139 2.77 2.10 0.97
C ARG A 139 3.16 1.15 2.08
N TRP A 140 3.96 0.14 1.74
CA TRP A 140 4.61 -0.76 2.70
C TRP A 140 5.99 -1.14 2.22
N SER A 141 6.80 -1.68 3.13
CA SER A 141 8.10 -2.26 2.81
C SER A 141 8.19 -3.69 3.31
N ASP A 142 8.89 -4.52 2.55
CA ASP A 142 9.27 -5.88 2.92
C ASP A 142 10.71 -6.18 2.45
N PHE A 143 11.14 -7.44 2.57
CA PHE A 143 12.50 -7.86 2.17
C PHE A 143 12.81 -7.65 0.68
N ALA A 144 11.80 -7.47 -0.17
CA ALA A 144 11.98 -7.21 -1.60
C ALA A 144 12.02 -5.70 -1.94
N GLY A 145 11.74 -4.83 -0.96
CA GLY A 145 11.82 -3.38 -1.12
C GLY A 145 10.52 -2.67 -0.72
N SER A 146 10.37 -1.46 -1.23
CA SER A 146 9.16 -0.64 -1.04
C SER A 146 8.14 -0.91 -2.14
N HIS A 147 6.88 -1.02 -1.73
CA HIS A 147 5.75 -1.30 -2.61
C HIS A 147 4.64 -0.29 -2.35
N GLU A 148 3.75 -0.16 -3.32
CA GLU A 148 2.59 0.70 -3.21
C GLU A 148 1.34 0.12 -3.86
N SER A 149 0.18 0.46 -3.30
CA SER A 149 -1.14 0.17 -3.84
C SER A 149 -1.90 1.48 -4.00
N ARG A 150 -2.42 1.72 -5.21
CA ARG A 150 -3.17 2.92 -5.57
C ARG A 150 -4.60 2.57 -5.90
N LEU A 151 -5.54 3.27 -5.28
CA LEU A 151 -6.94 3.23 -5.66
C LEU A 151 -7.43 4.64 -5.96
N THR A 152 -8.03 4.82 -7.13
CA THR A 152 -8.54 6.13 -7.57
C THR A 152 -10.05 6.11 -7.69
N THR A 153 -10.70 7.19 -7.26
CA THR A 153 -12.13 7.46 -7.51
C THR A 153 -12.28 8.90 -7.96
N ILE A 154 -13.38 9.19 -8.68
CA ILE A 154 -13.83 10.56 -8.91
C ILE A 154 -14.91 10.89 -7.87
N LEU A 155 -14.74 12.00 -7.18
CA LEU A 155 -15.77 12.61 -6.34
C LEU A 155 -16.41 13.76 -7.09
N ARG A 156 -17.74 13.81 -7.05
CA ARG A 156 -18.53 14.96 -7.53
C ARG A 156 -18.93 15.84 -6.37
N LYS A 157 -19.08 17.13 -6.63
CA LYS A 157 -19.75 18.07 -5.73
C LYS A 157 -21.21 17.62 -5.54
N LEU A 158 -21.69 17.73 -4.29
CA LEU A 158 -23.08 17.42 -3.92
C LEU A 158 -23.98 18.65 -4.07
#